data_AF-A0A971EGY7-F1
#
_entry.id   AF-A0A971EGY7-F1
#
_cell.length_a   1.000
_cell.length_b   1.000
_cell.length_c   1.000
_cell.angle_alpha   90.00
_cell.angle_beta   90.00
_cell.angle_gamma   90.00
#
_symmetry.space_group_name_H-M   'P 1'
#
loop_
_entity.id
_entity.type
_entity.pdbx_description
1 polymer ?
#
loop_
_entity_poly.entity_id
_entity_poly.type
_entity_poly.pdbx_seq_one_letter_code
_entity_poly.pdbx_strand_id
1 'polypeptide(L)'
;MEVSSKETQEVSKLRYKLYKRLRSIRKSKGISAREMADLLGLVTEAAYYKKETGVIRFSIEEARLIAQKLRMSIDEIFFADEVSCGDTYQESTGTEGT
;
A
#
# COMPACT_ATOMS: atom_id res chain seq x y z
N MET A 1 -20.17 -7.00 22.08
CA MET A 1 -18.98 -6.73 21.24
C MET A 1 -19.21 -5.39 20.54
N GLU A 2 -19.02 -4.27 21.26
CA GLU A 2 -18.95 -2.95 20.64
C GLU A 2 -17.49 -2.70 20.29
N VAL A 3 -17.12 -2.93 19.03
CA VAL A 3 -15.82 -2.46 18.55
C VAL A 3 -15.92 -0.93 18.49
N SER A 4 -15.12 -0.29 19.34
CA SER A 4 -15.18 1.13 19.71
C SER A 4 -14.96 2.05 18.50
N SER A 5 -15.93 2.91 18.23
CA SER A 5 -16.00 3.84 17.08
C SER A 5 -14.79 4.76 16.87
N LYS A 6 -13.89 4.85 17.87
CA LYS A 6 -12.62 5.61 17.80
C LYS A 6 -11.52 4.84 17.06
N GLU A 7 -11.49 3.52 17.18
CA GLU A 7 -10.52 2.66 16.49
C GLU A 7 -10.76 2.67 14.98
N THR A 8 -12.03 2.71 14.56
CA THR A 8 -12.41 2.88 13.15
C THR A 8 -11.94 4.21 12.55
N GLN A 9 -11.87 5.29 13.34
CA GLN A 9 -11.40 6.59 12.86
C GLN A 9 -9.89 6.60 12.64
N GLU A 10 -9.11 6.09 13.58
CA GLU A 10 -7.64 6.10 13.45
C GLU A 10 -7.16 5.16 12.35
N VAL A 11 -7.74 3.95 12.24
CA VAL A 11 -7.42 3.01 11.15
C VAL A 11 -7.83 3.61 9.78
N SER A 12 -8.90 4.42 9.71
CA SER A 12 -9.26 5.11 8.46
C SER A 12 -8.23 6.16 8.05
N LYS A 13 -7.63 6.86 9.03
CA LYS A 13 -6.62 7.90 8.82
C LYS A 13 -5.29 7.31 8.36
N LEU A 14 -4.87 6.16 8.92
CA LEU A 14 -3.70 5.41 8.48
C LEU A 14 -3.86 4.91 7.03
N ARG A 15 -5.02 4.32 6.71
CA ARG A 15 -5.35 3.90 5.33
C ARG A 15 -5.28 5.08 4.35
N TYR A 16 -5.81 6.25 4.73
CA TYR A 16 -5.74 7.42 3.87
C TYR A 16 -4.31 7.86 3.57
N LYS A 17 -3.41 7.87 4.57
CA LYS A 17 -1.98 8.18 4.36
C LYS A 17 -1.33 7.19 3.38
N LEU A 18 -1.59 5.90 3.55
CA LEU A 18 -1.10 4.81 2.68
C LEU A 18 -1.40 5.08 1.21
N TYR A 19 -2.67 5.35 0.91
CA TYR A 19 -3.13 5.42 -0.47
C TYR A 19 -2.93 6.79 -1.10
N LYS A 20 -2.74 7.84 -0.28
CA LYS A 20 -2.30 9.17 -0.77
C LYS A 20 -0.95 9.08 -1.47
N ARG A 21 -0.02 8.25 -0.97
CA ARG A 21 1.29 8.01 -1.60
C ARG A 21 1.14 7.35 -2.96
N LEU A 22 0.37 6.27 -3.05
CA LEU A 22 0.04 5.60 -4.31
C LEU A 22 -0.49 6.61 -5.35
N ARG A 23 -1.40 7.50 -4.94
CA ARG A 23 -1.94 8.55 -5.81
C ARG A 23 -0.86 9.50 -6.33
N SER A 24 0.09 9.91 -5.49
CA SER A 24 1.21 10.76 -5.90
C SER A 24 2.13 10.07 -6.89
N ILE A 25 2.49 8.80 -6.64
CA ILE A 25 3.33 7.98 -7.53
C ILE A 25 2.66 7.81 -8.90
N ARG A 26 1.36 7.50 -8.89
CA ARG A 26 0.58 7.35 -10.12
C ARG A 26 0.60 8.63 -10.95
N LYS A 27 0.36 9.78 -10.31
CA LYS A 27 0.38 11.10 -10.96
C LYS A 27 1.77 11.47 -11.48
N SER A 28 2.84 11.21 -10.73
CA SER A 28 4.21 11.52 -11.18
C SER A 28 4.64 10.69 -12.38
N LYS A 29 4.09 9.46 -12.53
CA LYS A 29 4.29 8.61 -13.70
C LYS A 29 3.31 8.89 -14.85
N GLY A 30 2.43 9.87 -14.72
CA GLY A 30 1.45 10.23 -15.76
C GLY A 30 0.35 9.18 -15.98
N ILE A 31 0.15 8.25 -15.03
CA ILE A 31 -0.83 7.17 -15.16
C ILE A 31 -2.20 7.67 -14.73
N SER A 32 -3.22 7.46 -15.56
CA SER A 32 -4.59 7.88 -15.26
C SER A 32 -5.27 6.95 -14.25
N ALA A 33 -6.35 7.42 -13.61
CA ALA A 33 -7.18 6.56 -12.78
C ALA A 33 -7.90 5.48 -13.60
N ARG A 34 -8.20 5.78 -14.87
CA ARG A 34 -8.82 4.84 -15.81
C ARG A 34 -7.91 3.65 -16.09
N GLU A 35 -6.65 3.91 -16.41
CA GLU A 35 -5.68 2.84 -16.65
C GLU A 35 -5.52 1.92 -15.43
N MET A 36 -5.57 2.47 -14.22
CA MET A 36 -5.51 1.65 -13.01
C MET A 36 -6.81 0.90 -12.77
N ALA A 37 -7.96 1.48 -13.09
CA ALA A 37 -9.23 0.76 -13.05
C ALA A 37 -9.22 -0.44 -14.01
N ASP A 38 -8.77 -0.22 -15.25
CA ASP A 38 -8.66 -1.27 -16.26
C ASP A 38 -7.67 -2.37 -15.83
N LEU A 39 -6.52 -1.99 -15.25
CA LEU A 39 -5.54 -2.94 -14.69
C LEU A 39 -6.15 -3.86 -13.62
N LEU A 40 -7.07 -3.34 -12.80
CA LEU A 40 -7.70 -4.06 -11.70
C LEU A 40 -9.03 -4.73 -12.09
N GLY A 41 -9.42 -4.67 -13.37
CA GLY A 41 -10.71 -5.19 -13.83
C GLY A 41 -11.92 -4.41 -13.28
N LEU A 42 -11.74 -3.14 -12.91
CA LEU A 42 -12.79 -2.27 -12.41
C LEU A 42 -13.50 -1.55 -13.56
N VAL A 43 -14.84 -1.49 -13.48
CA VAL A 43 -15.66 -0.89 -14.55
C VAL A 43 -15.46 0.63 -14.66
N THR A 44 -15.20 1.31 -13.55
CA THR A 44 -15.19 2.79 -13.50
C THR A 44 -13.99 3.34 -12.72
N GLU A 45 -13.56 4.55 -13.10
CA GLU A 45 -12.57 5.32 -12.34
C GLU A 45 -13.02 5.59 -10.90
N ALA A 46 -14.32 5.81 -10.70
CA ALA A 46 -14.91 6.03 -9.39
C ALA A 46 -14.68 4.84 -8.45
N ALA A 47 -14.76 3.60 -8.96
CA ALA A 47 -14.44 2.41 -8.18
C ALA A 47 -12.95 2.39 -7.77
N TYR A 48 -12.05 2.79 -8.67
CA TYR A 48 -10.63 2.93 -8.35
C TYR A 48 -10.38 4.05 -7.33
N TYR A 49 -11.01 5.22 -7.46
CA TYR A 49 -10.86 6.33 -6.51
C TYR A 49 -11.29 5.95 -5.09
N LYS A 50 -12.32 5.12 -4.92
CA LYS A 50 -12.72 4.59 -3.60
C LYS A 50 -11.62 3.73 -2.97
N LYS A 51 -10.84 3.00 -3.78
CA LYS A 51 -9.67 2.26 -3.30
C LYS A 51 -8.51 3.19 -2.97
N GLU A 52 -8.19 4.11 -3.89
CA GLU A 52 -7.10 5.08 -3.74
C GLU A 52 -7.35 6.12 -2.62
N THR A 53 -8.58 6.25 -2.12
CA THR A 53 -8.93 7.07 -0.94
C THR A 53 -9.03 6.26 0.35
N GLY A 54 -8.94 4.93 0.28
CA GLY A 54 -9.00 4.03 1.43
C GLY A 54 -10.40 3.73 1.96
N VAL A 55 -11.44 4.11 1.21
CA VAL A 55 -12.83 3.68 1.47
C VAL A 55 -12.95 2.17 1.26
N ILE A 56 -12.28 1.66 0.23
CA ILE A 56 -12.19 0.22 -0.09
C ILE A 56 -10.72 -0.19 -0.01
N ARG A 57 -10.43 -1.37 0.54
CA ARG A 57 -9.04 -1.87 0.57
C ARG A 57 -8.62 -2.46 -0.77
N PHE A 58 -7.33 -2.41 -1.05
CA PHE A 58 -6.74 -3.28 -2.07
C PHE A 58 -6.53 -4.67 -1.48
N SER A 59 -6.81 -5.70 -2.27
CA SER A 59 -6.34 -7.05 -2.02
C SER A 59 -4.85 -7.16 -2.32
N ILE A 60 -4.20 -8.22 -1.83
CA ILE A 60 -2.79 -8.51 -2.10
C ILE A 60 -2.54 -8.69 -3.61
N GLU A 61 -3.47 -9.34 -4.31
CA GLU A 61 -3.41 -9.54 -5.76
C GLU A 61 -3.42 -8.22 -6.52
N GLU A 62 -4.34 -7.31 -6.15
CA GLU A 62 -4.40 -5.96 -6.74
C GLU A 62 -3.13 -5.16 -6.41
N ALA A 63 -2.63 -5.24 -5.18
CA ALA A 63 -1.39 -4.58 -4.78
C ALA A 63 -0.20 -5.08 -5.62
N ARG A 64 -0.12 -6.38 -5.92
CA ARG A 64 0.90 -6.96 -6.79
C ARG A 64 0.80 -6.43 -8.22
N LEU A 65 -0.40 -6.35 -8.80
CA LEU A 65 -0.60 -5.78 -10.14
C LEU A 65 -0.17 -4.31 -10.21
N ILE A 66 -0.52 -3.53 -9.19
CA ILE A 66 -0.11 -2.12 -9.06
C ILE A 66 1.42 -2.01 -8.99
N ALA A 67 2.07 -2.82 -8.16
CA ALA A 67 3.53 -2.88 -8.05
C ALA A 67 4.21 -3.15 -9.39
N GLN A 68 3.70 -4.13 -10.15
CA GLN A 68 4.20 -4.45 -11.49
C GLN A 68 4.01 -3.28 -12.47
N LYS A 69 2.83 -2.65 -12.50
CA LYS A 69 2.54 -1.50 -13.38
C LYS A 69 3.44 -0.30 -13.05
N LEU A 70 3.70 -0.05 -11.77
CA LEU A 70 4.51 1.08 -11.31
C LEU A 70 6.03 0.77 -11.34
N ARG A 71 6.42 -0.50 -11.50
CA ARG A 71 7.80 -0.99 -11.40
C ARG A 71 8.46 -0.62 -10.07
N MET A 72 7.75 -0.87 -8.98
CA MET A 72 8.16 -0.62 -7.61
C MET A 72 7.74 -1.80 -6.73
N SER A 73 8.36 -1.98 -5.57
CA SER A 73 7.90 -3.02 -4.63
C SER A 73 6.58 -2.63 -3.95
N ILE A 74 5.85 -3.62 -3.43
CA ILE A 74 4.63 -3.36 -2.64
C ILE A 74 4.98 -2.48 -1.43
N ASP A 75 6.11 -2.73 -0.79
CA ASP A 75 6.55 -2.00 0.39
C ASP A 75 6.88 -0.53 0.09
N GLU A 76 7.51 -0.27 -1.05
CA GLU A 76 7.78 1.10 -1.51
C GLU A 76 6.50 1.89 -1.83
N ILE A 77 5.41 1.21 -2.18
CA ILE A 77 4.14 1.86 -2.52
C ILE A 77 3.27 2.02 -1.27
N PHE A 78 3.17 0.99 -0.45
CA PHE A 78 2.19 0.88 0.62
C PHE A 78 2.81 0.92 2.03
N PHE A 79 4.11 0.76 2.26
CA PHE A 79 4.66 0.65 3.63
C PHE A 79 5.83 1.59 3.96
N ALA A 80 6.34 2.32 2.98
CA ALA A 80 7.58 3.09 3.13
C ALA A 80 7.47 4.39 3.96
N ASP A 81 6.45 4.56 4.81
CA ASP A 81 6.37 5.57 5.87
C ASP A 81 6.51 4.96 7.29
N GLU A 82 6.43 3.62 7.43
CA GLU A 82 6.46 2.91 8.73
C GLU A 82 7.72 2.07 8.94
N VAL A 83 8.84 2.44 8.33
CA VAL A 83 10.13 1.81 8.67
C VAL A 83 10.94 2.78 9.54
N SER A 84 10.50 2.97 10.77
CA SER A 84 11.47 3.18 11.85
C SER A 84 12.15 1.83 12.01
N CYS A 85 13.35 1.68 11.44
CA CYS A 85 14.17 0.47 11.55
C CYS A 85 14.25 0.04 13.02
N GLY A 86 13.50 -1.00 13.39
CA GLY A 86 13.37 -1.49 14.75
C GLY A 86 13.71 -2.96 14.92
N ASP A 87 14.03 -3.68 13.84
CA ASP A 87 14.50 -5.05 13.93
C ASP A 87 15.92 -5.12 13.37
N THR A 88 16.85 -4.93 14.29
CA THR A 88 18.25 -5.30 14.16
C THR A 88 18.33 -6.69 13.57
N TYR A 89 18.94 -6.81 12.39
CA TYR A 89 19.52 -8.07 11.94
C TYR A 89 20.42 -8.57 13.07
N GLN A 90 20.01 -9.61 13.81
CA GLN A 90 20.97 -10.51 14.38
C GLN A 90 21.39 -11.48 13.28
N GLU A 91 22.21 -10.92 12.38
CA GLU A 91 23.07 -11.70 11.52
C GLU A 91 23.99 -12.50 12.44
N SER A 92 24.03 -13.79 12.16
CA SER A 92 24.99 -14.77 12.67
C SER A 92 26.37 -14.16 12.92
N THR A 93 26.81 -14.12 14.17
CA THR A 93 28.24 -14.22 14.44
C THR A 93 28.60 -15.70 14.38
N GLY A 94 29.47 -16.07 13.43
CA GLY A 94 30.32 -17.26 13.59
C GLY A 94 31.11 -17.17 14.92
N THR A 95 31.80 -18.20 15.38
CA THR A 95 32.73 -19.05 14.63
C THR A 95 33.21 -20.22 15.51
N GLU A 96 33.90 -21.16 14.85
CA GLU A 96 35.09 -21.89 15.34
C GLU A 96 34.90 -23.13 16.23
N GLY A 97 35.22 -24.28 15.63
CA GLY A 97 36.32 -25.14 16.10
C GLY A 97 36.14 -25.89 17.41
N THR A 98 35.98 -27.21 17.32
CA THR A 98 36.99 -28.22 17.72
C THR A 98 36.56 -29.58 17.15
#